data_AF-A0A3S3MTA1-F1
#
_entry.id   AF-A0A3S3MTA1-F1
#
_cell.length_a   1.000
_cell.length_b   1.000
_cell.length_c   1.000
_cell.angle_alpha   90.00
_cell.angle_beta   90.00
_cell.angle_gamma   90.00
#
_symmetry.space_group_name_H-M   'P 1'
#
loop_
_entity.id
_entity.type
_entity.pdbx_description
1 polymer ?
#
loop_
_entity_poly.entity_id
_entity_poly.type
_entity_poly.pdbx_seq_one_letter_code
_entity_poly.pdbx_strand_id
1 'polypeptide(L)'
;MRKLLALALLIVLPPLAFYGWFEVSVRRIVTEQGLDGSYRNALKHASASSYLYSGLRLLGLSEAIAEEMVVRCGMVNEFAELFVKRGKPDTTLEIMKDLQNNMVGIGVAKWLENNSAETRVTLFVVLGQQGILALSQNTLGFSDSRVSAADYPGAKNWFMARREQINRDVQSALDIVARRKANIAETQQ
;
A
#
# COMPACT_ATOMS: atom_id res chain seq x y z
N MET A 1 -6.43 19.85 -27.95
CA MET A 1 -5.95 18.46 -27.76
C MET A 1 -4.53 18.37 -27.17
N ARG A 2 -3.46 18.91 -27.78
CA ARG A 2 -2.08 18.77 -27.26
C ARG A 2 -1.85 19.25 -25.82
N LYS A 3 -2.45 20.38 -25.42
CA LYS A 3 -2.35 20.90 -24.04
C LYS A 3 -3.05 20.01 -22.99
N LEU A 4 -4.19 19.44 -23.34
CA LEU A 4 -4.94 18.51 -22.47
C LEU A 4 -4.19 17.17 -22.31
N LEU A 5 -3.58 16.68 -23.39
CA LEU A 5 -2.74 15.49 -23.34
C LEU A 5 -1.48 15.71 -22.47
N ALA A 6 -0.81 16.85 -22.63
CA ALA A 6 0.35 17.19 -21.80
C ALA A 6 -0.01 17.29 -20.30
N LEU A 7 -1.17 17.89 -19.99
CA LEU A 7 -1.66 17.96 -18.62
C LEU A 7 -2.01 16.58 -18.04
N ALA A 8 -2.65 15.71 -18.83
CA ALA A 8 -2.95 14.35 -18.42
C ALA A 8 -1.66 13.54 -18.15
N LEU A 9 -0.65 13.69 -19.00
CA LEU A 9 0.66 13.04 -18.81
C LEU A 9 1.39 13.55 -17.56
N LEU A 10 1.32 14.84 -17.26
CA LEU A 10 1.90 15.42 -16.05
C LEU A 10 1.27 14.88 -14.76
N ILE A 11 0.00 14.45 -14.80
CA ILE A 11 -0.70 13.88 -13.65
C ILE A 11 -0.42 12.38 -13.51
N VAL A 12 -0.37 11.65 -14.63
CA VAL A 12 -0.30 10.18 -14.63
C VAL A 12 1.12 9.63 -14.59
N LEU A 13 2.08 10.28 -15.25
CA LEU A 13 3.46 9.78 -15.33
C LEU A 13 4.20 9.78 -13.99
N PRO A 14 4.09 10.81 -13.13
CA PRO A 14 4.84 10.79 -11.87
C PRO A 14 4.44 9.65 -10.92
N PRO A 15 3.13 9.38 -10.67
CA PRO A 15 2.73 8.21 -9.90
C PRO A 15 3.23 6.89 -10.51
N LEU A 16 3.06 6.69 -11.82
CA LEU A 16 3.53 5.47 -12.50
C LEU A 16 5.04 5.27 -12.35
N ALA A 17 5.83 6.32 -12.58
CA ALA A 17 7.29 6.25 -12.46
C ALA A 17 7.72 5.95 -11.02
N PHE A 18 7.06 6.58 -10.05
CA PHE A 18 7.33 6.39 -8.64
C PHE A 18 7.00 4.95 -8.19
N TYR A 19 5.83 4.41 -8.56
CA TYR A 19 5.46 3.02 -8.26
C TYR A 19 6.35 2.01 -9.02
N GLY A 20 6.72 2.32 -10.26
CA GLY A 20 7.65 1.52 -11.06
C GLY A 20 9.05 1.41 -10.45
N TRP A 21 9.54 2.45 -9.77
CA TRP A 21 10.78 2.37 -9.00
C TRP A 21 10.70 1.31 -7.89
N PHE A 22 9.60 1.33 -7.11
CA PHE A 22 9.39 0.34 -6.06
C PHE A 22 9.22 -1.07 -6.58
N GLU A 23 8.69 -1.26 -7.79
CA GLU A 23 8.61 -2.58 -8.42
C GLU A 23 9.98 -3.27 -8.51
N VAL A 24 11.06 -2.49 -8.73
CA VAL A 24 12.45 -2.98 -8.78
C VAL A 24 13.02 -3.10 -7.37
N SER A 25 12.86 -2.08 -6.52
CA SER A 25 13.47 -2.05 -5.18
C SER A 25 12.94 -3.14 -4.26
N VAL A 26 11.65 -3.50 -4.34
CA VAL A 26 11.05 -4.50 -3.45
C VAL A 26 11.44 -5.94 -3.81
N ARG A 27 11.93 -6.21 -5.03
CA ARG A 27 12.48 -7.54 -5.38
C ARG A 27 13.63 -7.92 -4.45
N ARG A 28 14.52 -6.94 -4.19
CA ARG A 28 15.63 -7.12 -3.28
C ARG A 28 15.16 -7.42 -1.85
N ILE A 29 14.16 -6.68 -1.37
CA ILE A 29 13.55 -6.90 -0.04
C ILE A 29 12.96 -8.30 0.07
N VAL A 30 12.18 -8.74 -0.93
CA VAL A 30 11.59 -10.08 -0.94
C VAL A 30 12.67 -11.16 -0.86
N THR A 31 13.74 -11.04 -1.66
CA THR A 31 14.86 -11.98 -1.64
C THR A 31 15.62 -11.96 -0.32
N GLU A 32 15.99 -10.78 0.19
CA GLU A 32 16.77 -10.64 1.44
C GLU A 32 16.01 -11.12 2.66
N GLN A 33 14.67 -11.00 2.66
CA GLN A 33 13.81 -11.43 3.77
C GLN A 33 13.25 -12.84 3.58
N GLY A 34 13.60 -13.54 2.50
CA GLY A 34 13.08 -14.89 2.21
C GLY A 34 11.56 -14.96 2.05
N LEU A 35 10.93 -13.87 1.61
CA LEU A 35 9.48 -13.79 1.42
C LEU A 35 9.06 -14.48 0.12
N ASP A 36 7.84 -15.02 0.11
CA ASP A 36 7.26 -15.57 -1.11
C ASP A 36 7.04 -14.47 -2.17
N GLY A 37 7.19 -14.85 -3.45
CA GLY A 37 7.04 -13.92 -4.58
C GLY A 37 5.68 -13.22 -4.63
N SER A 38 4.63 -13.80 -4.03
CA SER A 38 3.31 -13.18 -3.90
C SER A 38 3.30 -11.89 -3.09
N TYR A 39 4.26 -11.68 -2.18
CA TYR A 39 4.37 -10.44 -1.39
C TYR A 39 4.90 -9.25 -2.20
N ARG A 40 5.48 -9.51 -3.38
CA ARG A 40 6.15 -8.47 -4.16
C ARG A 40 5.21 -7.33 -4.56
N ASN A 41 4.00 -7.63 -5.02
CA ASN A 41 3.06 -6.59 -5.42
C ASN A 41 2.56 -5.81 -4.20
N ALA A 42 2.22 -6.51 -3.11
CA ALA A 42 1.79 -5.86 -1.89
C ALA A 42 2.86 -4.91 -1.32
N LEU A 43 4.11 -5.35 -1.29
CA LEU A 43 5.25 -4.54 -0.86
C LEU A 43 5.51 -3.35 -1.79
N LYS A 44 5.29 -3.49 -3.11
CA LYS A 44 5.37 -2.37 -4.06
C LYS A 44 4.43 -1.24 -3.63
N HIS A 45 3.15 -1.53 -3.48
CA HIS A 45 2.13 -0.53 -3.14
C HIS A 45 2.30 0.03 -1.72
N ALA A 46 2.55 -0.83 -0.73
CA ALA A 46 2.76 -0.41 0.65
C ALA A 46 4.04 0.43 0.82
N SER A 47 5.14 0.06 0.16
CA SER A 47 6.36 0.86 0.22
C SER A 47 6.19 2.21 -0.48
N ALA A 48 5.64 2.23 -1.69
CA ALA A 48 5.43 3.46 -2.45
C ALA A 48 4.59 4.46 -1.63
N SER A 49 3.41 4.05 -1.19
CA SER A 49 2.53 4.89 -0.38
C SER A 49 3.18 5.35 0.94
N SER A 50 3.91 4.47 1.63
CA SER A 50 4.61 4.83 2.88
C SER A 50 5.67 5.92 2.67
N TYR A 51 6.51 5.77 1.65
CA TYR A 51 7.55 6.77 1.36
C TYR A 51 6.96 8.07 0.81
N LEU A 52 5.93 7.99 -0.03
CA LEU A 52 5.25 9.18 -0.54
C LEU A 52 4.61 9.98 0.61
N TYR A 53 3.91 9.30 1.51
CA TYR A 53 3.32 9.93 2.68
C TYR A 53 4.38 10.64 3.53
N SER A 54 5.45 9.93 3.92
CA SER A 54 6.54 10.54 4.70
C SER A 54 7.19 11.72 3.96
N GLY A 55 7.38 11.63 2.65
CA GLY A 55 7.91 12.73 1.84
C GLY A 55 7.00 13.97 1.87
N LEU A 56 5.69 13.80 1.72
CA LEU A 56 4.72 14.91 1.81
C LEU A 56 4.71 15.53 3.22
N ARG A 57 4.82 14.72 4.27
CA ARG A 57 4.91 15.20 5.65
C ARG A 57 6.17 16.01 5.90
N LEU A 58 7.31 15.58 5.35
CA LEU A 58 8.57 16.32 5.39
C LEU A 58 8.50 17.67 4.64
N LEU A 59 7.66 17.76 3.61
CA LEU A 59 7.38 19.00 2.89
C LEU A 59 6.40 19.94 3.64
N GLY A 60 6.00 19.60 4.86
CA GLY A 60 5.15 20.43 5.72
C GLY A 60 3.66 20.27 5.46
N LEU A 61 3.23 19.29 4.67
CA LEU A 61 1.81 19.02 4.48
C LEU A 61 1.21 18.42 5.76
N SER A 62 -0.01 18.85 6.11
CA SER A 62 -0.76 18.24 7.20
C SER A 62 -1.03 16.76 6.93
N GLU A 63 -1.20 15.96 8.00
CA GLU A 63 -1.54 14.54 7.92
C GLU A 63 -2.72 14.28 6.97
N ALA A 64 -3.84 15.01 7.15
CA ALA A 64 -5.04 14.84 6.34
C ALA A 64 -4.80 15.08 4.85
N ILE A 65 -4.01 16.11 4.51
CA ILE A 65 -3.69 16.42 3.11
C ILE A 65 -2.73 15.38 2.54
N ALA A 66 -1.67 15.02 3.26
CA ALA A 66 -0.70 14.03 2.82
C ALA A 66 -1.37 12.67 2.57
N GLU A 67 -2.24 12.25 3.48
CA GLU A 67 -3.01 11.02 3.35
C GLU A 67 -3.90 11.03 2.11
N GLU A 68 -4.71 12.08 1.94
CA GLU A 68 -5.60 12.21 0.80
C GLU A 68 -4.85 12.27 -0.54
N MET A 69 -3.68 12.91 -0.59
CA MET A 69 -2.82 12.93 -1.77
C MET A 69 -2.30 11.53 -2.11
N VAL A 70 -1.81 10.78 -1.12
CA VAL A 70 -1.30 9.42 -1.35
C VAL A 70 -2.42 8.49 -1.80
N VAL A 71 -3.60 8.59 -1.21
CA VAL A 71 -4.78 7.83 -1.63
C VAL A 71 -5.14 8.13 -3.08
N ARG A 72 -5.17 9.40 -3.49
CA ARG A 72 -5.44 9.78 -4.88
C ARG A 72 -4.36 9.30 -5.83
N CYS A 73 -3.09 9.40 -5.45
CA CYS A 73 -1.98 8.87 -6.25
C CYS A 73 -2.10 7.35 -6.44
N GLY A 74 -2.44 6.61 -5.39
CA GLY A 74 -2.71 5.17 -5.48
C GLY A 74 -3.87 4.86 -6.43
N MET A 75 -4.99 5.59 -6.33
CA MET A 75 -6.12 5.46 -7.26
C MET A 75 -5.74 5.74 -8.72
N VAL A 76 -4.94 6.79 -8.97
CA VAL A 76 -4.45 7.13 -10.31
C VAL A 76 -3.49 6.06 -10.83
N ASN A 77 -2.62 5.52 -9.96
CA ASN A 77 -1.73 4.41 -10.32
C ASN A 77 -2.54 3.19 -10.79
N GLU A 78 -3.49 2.73 -9.98
CA GLU A 78 -4.32 1.57 -10.34
C GLU A 78 -5.11 1.81 -11.62
N PHE A 79 -5.67 3.01 -11.79
CA PHE A 79 -6.39 3.36 -13.01
C PHE A 79 -5.46 3.31 -14.24
N ALA A 80 -4.23 3.82 -14.10
CA ALA A 80 -3.27 3.86 -15.19
C ALA A 80 -2.73 2.46 -15.52
N GLU A 81 -2.48 1.61 -14.52
CA GLU A 81 -2.03 0.22 -14.70
C GLU A 81 -3.00 -0.58 -15.61
N LEU A 82 -4.32 -0.31 -15.55
CA LEU A 82 -5.31 -0.93 -16.44
C LEU A 82 -5.04 -0.73 -17.94
N PHE A 83 -4.39 0.36 -18.32
CA PHE A 83 -4.14 0.70 -19.73
C PHE A 83 -2.71 0.42 -20.17
N VAL A 84 -1.74 0.43 -19.24
CA VAL A 84 -0.31 0.34 -19.57
C VAL A 84 0.32 -1.02 -19.26
N LYS A 85 -0.32 -1.84 -18.41
CA LYS A 85 0.22 -3.14 -18.01
C LYS A 85 0.23 -4.10 -19.20
N ARG A 86 1.43 -4.58 -19.55
CA ARG A 86 1.61 -5.62 -20.58
C ARG A 86 1.43 -6.99 -19.92
N GLY A 87 0.37 -7.71 -20.28
CA GLY A 87 0.12 -9.06 -19.76
C GLY A 87 -1.34 -9.30 -19.41
N LYS A 88 -1.59 -10.09 -18.37
CA LYS A 88 -2.96 -10.30 -17.86
C LYS A 88 -3.50 -8.97 -17.30
N PRO A 89 -4.70 -8.53 -17.74
CA PRO A 89 -5.36 -7.37 -17.14
C PRO A 89 -5.59 -7.62 -15.65
N ASP A 90 -5.52 -6.55 -14.86
CA ASP A 90 -5.88 -6.64 -13.45
C ASP A 90 -7.35 -6.99 -13.28
N THR A 91 -7.62 -7.80 -12.27
CA THR A 91 -8.96 -8.10 -11.79
C THR A 91 -9.40 -7.06 -10.78
N THR A 92 -10.72 -6.91 -10.57
CA THR A 92 -11.27 -6.07 -9.51
C THR A 92 -10.65 -6.38 -8.13
N LEU A 93 -10.36 -7.66 -7.89
CA LEU A 93 -9.77 -8.14 -6.64
C LEU A 93 -8.31 -7.66 -6.46
N GLU A 94 -7.52 -7.65 -7.53
CA GLU A 94 -6.14 -7.13 -7.49
C GLU A 94 -6.16 -5.62 -7.18
N ILE A 95 -7.02 -4.84 -7.84
CA ILE A 95 -7.17 -3.40 -7.57
C ILE A 95 -7.58 -3.16 -6.11
N MET A 96 -8.53 -3.93 -5.57
CA MET A 96 -8.93 -3.82 -4.15
C MET A 96 -7.76 -4.08 -3.21
N LYS A 97 -6.97 -5.12 -3.48
CA LYS A 97 -5.77 -5.45 -2.69
C LYS A 97 -4.73 -4.35 -2.78
N ASP A 98 -4.49 -3.79 -3.96
CA ASP A 98 -3.46 -2.78 -4.17
C ASP A 98 -3.83 -1.44 -3.53
N LEU A 99 -5.09 -1.02 -3.61
CA LEU A 99 -5.61 0.13 -2.85
C LEU A 99 -5.52 -0.11 -1.33
N GLN A 100 -5.81 -1.32 -0.86
CA GLN A 100 -5.68 -1.68 0.55
C GLN A 100 -4.21 -1.66 1.01
N ASN A 101 -3.28 -2.22 0.23
CA ASN A 101 -1.84 -2.19 0.51
C ASN A 101 -1.29 -0.75 0.52
N ASN A 102 -1.81 0.15 -0.32
CA ASN A 102 -1.50 1.58 -0.24
C ASN A 102 -1.89 2.18 1.13
N MET A 103 -3.06 1.82 1.66
CA MET A 103 -3.48 2.29 2.99
C MET A 103 -2.64 1.68 4.12
N VAL A 104 -2.20 0.43 3.98
CA VAL A 104 -1.22 -0.18 4.90
C VAL A 104 0.08 0.63 4.94
N GLY A 105 0.59 1.03 3.78
CA GLY A 105 1.80 1.85 3.70
C GLY A 105 1.67 3.21 4.39
N ILE A 106 0.54 3.89 4.20
CA ILE A 106 0.19 5.10 4.94
C ILE A 106 0.21 4.84 6.45
N GLY A 107 -0.49 3.80 6.92
CA GLY A 107 -0.59 3.48 8.35
C GLY A 107 0.77 3.21 8.98
N VAL A 108 1.65 2.48 8.28
CA VAL A 108 3.05 2.27 8.70
C VAL A 108 3.81 3.59 8.78
N ALA A 109 3.66 4.48 7.80
CA ALA A 109 4.35 5.76 7.81
C ALA A 109 3.90 6.66 8.96
N LYS A 110 2.60 6.72 9.24
CA LYS A 110 2.01 7.45 10.38
C LYS A 110 2.55 6.92 11.71
N TRP A 111 2.60 5.60 11.86
CA TRP A 111 3.10 4.97 13.08
C TRP A 111 4.58 5.27 13.32
N LEU A 112 5.40 5.27 12.25
CA LEU A 112 6.82 5.61 12.30
C LEU A 112 7.09 7.08 12.65
N GLU A 113 6.13 8.01 12.48
CA GLU A 113 6.30 9.40 12.96
C GLU A 113 6.52 9.45 14.47
N ASN A 114 5.93 8.51 15.22
CA ASN A 114 6.00 8.45 16.68
C ASN A 114 6.87 7.29 17.21
N ASN A 115 7.34 6.39 16.35
CA ASN A 115 8.01 5.15 16.75
C ASN A 115 9.22 4.84 15.83
N SER A 116 10.27 5.65 15.92
CA SER A 116 11.42 5.63 14.99
C SER A 116 12.36 4.43 15.13
N ALA A 117 12.16 3.54 16.11
CA ALA A 117 13.05 2.42 16.39
C ALA A 117 12.89 1.24 15.41
N GLU A 118 11.82 1.23 14.60
CA GLU A 118 11.54 0.16 13.64
C GLU A 118 11.88 0.55 12.20
N THR A 119 12.11 -0.46 11.37
CA THR A 119 12.22 -0.25 9.92
C THR A 119 10.88 -0.54 9.23
N ARG A 120 10.58 0.17 8.14
CA ARG A 120 9.41 -0.10 7.29
C ARG A 120 9.34 -1.57 6.87
N VAL A 121 10.48 -2.16 6.51
CA VAL A 121 10.57 -3.55 6.08
C VAL A 121 10.11 -4.49 7.20
N THR A 122 10.62 -4.30 8.41
CA THR A 122 10.20 -5.09 9.59
C THR A 122 8.69 -5.00 9.80
N LEU A 123 8.12 -3.80 9.73
CA LEU A 123 6.68 -3.59 9.92
C LEU A 123 5.86 -4.25 8.82
N PHE A 124 6.28 -4.16 7.56
CA PHE A 124 5.58 -4.83 6.45
C PHE A 124 5.63 -6.36 6.55
N VAL A 125 6.76 -6.93 6.97
CA VAL A 125 6.87 -8.38 7.20
C VAL A 125 5.88 -8.80 8.28
N VAL A 126 5.83 -8.08 9.40
CA VAL A 126 4.91 -8.38 10.50
C VAL A 126 3.45 -8.26 10.06
N LEU A 127 3.09 -7.20 9.34
CA LEU A 127 1.73 -7.03 8.81
C LEU A 127 1.36 -8.10 7.77
N GLY A 128 2.34 -8.60 7.01
CA GLY A 128 2.18 -9.75 6.13
C GLY A 128 1.86 -11.03 6.89
N GLN A 129 2.62 -11.32 7.95
CA GLN A 129 2.39 -12.48 8.82
C GLN A 129 1.02 -12.43 9.52
N GLN A 130 0.51 -11.24 9.80
CA GLN A 130 -0.82 -11.03 10.38
C GLN A 130 -1.96 -11.05 9.34
N GLY A 131 -1.65 -11.23 8.04
CA GLY A 131 -2.63 -11.20 6.96
C GLY A 131 -3.26 -9.83 6.70
N ILE A 132 -2.68 -8.76 7.25
CA ILE A 132 -3.10 -7.38 7.02
C ILE A 132 -2.51 -6.87 5.71
N LEU A 133 -1.21 -7.09 5.48
CA LEU A 133 -0.60 -6.86 4.17
C LEU A 133 -0.84 -8.08 3.28
N ALA A 134 -1.10 -7.87 1.98
CA ALA A 134 -1.36 -8.94 1.03
C ALA A 134 -2.61 -9.79 1.39
N LEU A 135 -3.75 -9.14 1.65
CA LEU A 135 -5.01 -9.80 2.02
C LEU A 135 -5.34 -11.01 1.13
N SER A 136 -5.74 -12.10 1.79
CA SER A 136 -6.19 -13.31 1.12
C SER A 136 -7.53 -13.08 0.42
N GLN A 137 -7.82 -13.86 -0.62
CA GLN A 137 -9.09 -13.76 -1.37
C GLN A 137 -10.30 -14.08 -0.47
N ASN A 138 -10.13 -15.07 0.42
CA ASN A 138 -11.16 -15.50 1.37
C ASN A 138 -11.54 -14.40 2.34
N THR A 139 -10.57 -13.60 2.80
CA THR A 139 -10.79 -12.47 3.71
C THR A 139 -11.64 -11.37 3.07
N LEU A 140 -11.60 -11.26 1.75
CA LEU A 140 -12.36 -10.27 0.98
C LEU A 140 -13.76 -10.78 0.56
N GLY A 141 -14.12 -12.02 0.92
CA GLY A 141 -15.43 -12.60 0.64
C GLY A 141 -15.63 -13.06 -0.82
N PHE A 142 -14.54 -13.24 -1.58
CA PHE A 142 -14.61 -13.73 -2.95
C PHE A 142 -14.34 -15.24 -2.99
N SER A 143 -15.29 -16.01 -3.52
CA SER A 143 -15.21 -17.47 -3.61
C SER A 143 -14.58 -18.00 -4.91
N ASP A 144 -14.50 -17.17 -5.95
CA ASP A 144 -13.94 -17.54 -7.25
C ASP A 144 -12.97 -16.44 -7.72
N SER A 145 -11.72 -16.81 -7.99
CA SER A 145 -10.67 -15.94 -8.56
C SER A 145 -10.84 -15.70 -10.06
N ARG A 146 -11.96 -16.17 -10.64
CA ARG A 146 -12.20 -16.17 -12.08
C ARG A 146 -12.40 -14.74 -12.58
N VAL A 147 -11.30 -14.18 -13.11
CA VAL A 147 -11.25 -13.29 -14.28
C VAL A 147 -12.48 -12.39 -14.43
N SER A 148 -12.87 -11.68 -13.37
CA SER A 148 -13.81 -10.58 -13.57
C SER A 148 -13.01 -9.44 -14.18
N ALA A 149 -13.49 -8.92 -15.30
CA ALA A 149 -12.93 -7.71 -15.87
C ALA A 149 -12.82 -6.64 -14.79
N ALA A 150 -11.75 -5.84 -14.83
CA ALA A 150 -11.54 -4.74 -13.89
C ALA A 150 -12.78 -3.84 -13.78
N ASP A 151 -13.50 -3.94 -12.67
CA ASP A 151 -14.47 -2.95 -12.22
C ASP A 151 -13.78 -1.95 -11.29
N TYR A 152 -13.06 -1.01 -11.91
CA TYR A 152 -12.37 0.05 -11.18
C TYR A 152 -13.31 0.89 -10.31
N PRO A 153 -14.49 1.36 -10.80
CA PRO A 153 -15.46 2.04 -9.94
C PRO A 153 -15.89 1.21 -8.72
N GLY A 154 -16.16 -0.08 -8.90
CA GLY A 154 -16.52 -0.99 -7.81
C GLY A 154 -15.39 -1.15 -6.78
N ALA A 155 -14.15 -1.38 -7.23
CA ALA A 155 -12.98 -1.47 -6.36
C ALA A 155 -12.72 -0.18 -5.57
N LYS A 156 -12.84 0.97 -6.25
CA LYS A 156 -12.72 2.29 -5.61
C LYS A 156 -13.78 2.50 -4.53
N ASN A 157 -15.05 2.20 -4.84
CA ASN A 157 -16.15 2.37 -3.89
C ASN A 157 -15.99 1.45 -2.67
N TRP A 158 -15.59 0.20 -2.91
CA TRP A 158 -15.26 -0.74 -1.84
C TRP A 158 -14.15 -0.21 -0.92
N PHE A 159 -13.08 0.33 -1.50
CA PHE A 159 -11.96 0.88 -0.76
C PHE A 159 -12.40 2.10 0.07
N MET A 160 -13.11 3.04 -0.53
CA MET A 160 -13.58 4.25 0.16
C MET A 160 -14.49 3.93 1.34
N ALA A 161 -15.35 2.92 1.20
CA ALA A 161 -16.23 2.48 2.29
C ALA A 161 -15.47 1.80 3.45
N ARG A 162 -14.25 1.30 3.22
CA ARG A 162 -13.47 0.52 4.19
C ARG A 162 -12.20 1.21 4.67
N ARG A 163 -11.81 2.34 4.08
CA ARG A 163 -10.56 3.06 4.39
C ARG A 163 -10.31 3.22 5.89
N GLU A 164 -11.33 3.68 6.63
CA GLU A 164 -11.24 3.85 8.09
C GLU A 164 -11.07 2.53 8.85
N GLN A 165 -11.73 1.47 8.40
CA GLN A 165 -11.56 0.15 9.01
C GLN A 165 -10.15 -0.39 8.76
N ILE A 166 -9.65 -0.29 7.52
CA ILE A 166 -8.29 -0.70 7.16
C ILE A 166 -7.27 0.05 8.03
N ASN A 167 -7.44 1.36 8.21
CA ASN A 167 -6.56 2.14 9.06
C ASN A 167 -6.57 1.63 10.52
N ARG A 168 -7.75 1.39 11.09
CA ARG A 168 -7.87 0.85 12.45
C ARG A 168 -7.20 -0.52 12.59
N ASP A 169 -7.38 -1.40 11.61
CA ASP A 169 -6.78 -2.74 11.63
C ASP A 169 -5.24 -2.66 11.59
N VAL A 170 -4.70 -1.76 10.76
CA VAL A 170 -3.25 -1.50 10.69
C VAL A 170 -2.73 -0.94 12.01
N GLN A 171 -3.36 0.10 12.58
CA GLN A 171 -2.89 0.68 13.85
C GLN A 171 -2.97 -0.35 14.99
N SER A 172 -4.05 -1.11 15.08
CA SER A 172 -4.19 -2.18 16.08
C SER A 172 -3.09 -3.24 15.95
N ALA A 173 -2.74 -3.63 14.71
CA ALA A 173 -1.68 -4.59 14.46
C ALA A 173 -0.29 -4.05 14.86
N LEU A 174 -0.03 -2.77 14.61
CA LEU A 174 1.22 -2.10 14.96
C LEU A 174 1.36 -1.87 16.48
N ASP A 175 0.29 -1.55 17.18
CA ASP A 175 0.29 -1.40 18.63
C ASP A 175 0.64 -2.71 19.36
N ILE A 176 0.22 -3.85 18.81
CA ILE A 176 0.62 -5.17 19.33
C ILE A 176 2.14 -5.36 19.22
N VAL A 177 2.76 -4.88 18.15
CA VAL A 177 4.23 -4.93 17.98
C VAL A 177 4.92 -4.11 19.06
N ALA A 178 4.44 -2.88 19.31
CA ALA A 178 4.98 -2.00 20.35
C ALA A 178 4.93 -2.67 21.74
N ARG A 179 3.76 -3.23 22.10
CA ARG A 179 3.55 -3.87 23.41
C ARG A 179 4.43 -5.10 23.63
N ARG A 180 4.57 -5.95 22.60
CA ARG A 180 5.45 -7.14 22.69
C ARG A 180 6.90 -6.76 22.98
N LYS A 181 7.39 -5.65 22.40
CA LYS A 181 8.74 -5.17 22.67
C LYS A 181 8.91 -4.60 24.08
N ALA A 182 7.94 -3.82 24.55
CA ALA A 182 7.97 -3.30 25.92
C ALA A 182 8.11 -4.44 26.95
N ASN A 183 7.30 -5.49 26.80
CA ASN A 183 7.34 -6.65 27.70
C ASN A 183 8.67 -7.41 27.65
N ILE A 184 9.31 -7.52 26.47
CA ILE A 184 10.63 -8.17 26.34
C ILE A 184 11.71 -7.32 27.03
N ALA A 185 11.67 -6.00 26.90
CA ALA A 185 12.62 -5.10 27.54
C ALA A 185 12.52 -5.14 29.08
N GLU A 186 11.31 -5.26 29.63
CA GLU A 186 11.06 -5.39 31.07
C GLU A 186 11.52 -6.73 31.64
N THR A 187 11.51 -7.80 30.85
CA THR A 187 11.93 -9.15 31.31
C THR A 187 13.45 -9.32 31.31
N GLN A 188 14.20 -8.39 30.70
CA GLN A 188 15.67 -8.41 30.62
C GLN A 188 16.36 -7.50 31.64
N GLN A 189 15.59 -6.85 32.54
CA GLN A 189 16.07 -6.08 33.69
C GLN A 189 15.94 -6.90 34.98
#